data_AF-A0A7C6C8F2-F1
#
_entry.id   AF-A0A7C6C8F2-F1
#
_cell.length_a   1.000
_cell.length_b   1.000
_cell.length_c   1.000
_cell.angle_alpha   90.00
_cell.angle_beta   90.00
_cell.angle_gamma   90.00
#
_symmetry.space_group_name_H-M   'P 1'
#
loop_
_entity.id
_entity.type
_entity.pdbx_description
1 polymer ?
#
loop_
_entity_poly.entity_id
_entity_poly.type
_entity_poly.pdbx_seq_one_letter_code
_entity_poly.pdbx_strand_id
1 'polypeptide(L)'
;MDKLRDFIEYEIFRIGEYSFTNSKIITVALVVLSTMGILSVIKKLLFRKKIENRYDRGNLYSLFQIIKYFVWIVAILIMLEELGLKLNALLAGSAALLVGIGLGLQNTFNNLSRASSSFLRDRS
;
A
#
# COMPACT_ATOMS: atom_id res chain seq x y z
N MET A 1 32.64 12.10 19.24
CA MET A 1 31.45 12.47 18.44
C MET A 1 31.75 12.42 16.94
N ASP A 2 33.01 12.56 16.52
CA ASP A 2 33.41 12.59 15.10
C ASP A 2 33.36 11.23 14.39
N LYS A 3 33.64 10.13 15.12
CA LYS A 3 33.58 8.76 14.57
C LYS A 3 32.19 8.32 14.10
N LEU A 4 31.11 8.93 14.61
CA LEU A 4 29.75 8.66 14.12
C LEU A 4 29.47 9.36 12.79
N ARG A 5 30.07 10.54 12.54
CA ARG A 5 29.91 11.26 11.28
C ARG A 5 30.66 10.55 10.15
N ASP A 6 31.88 10.10 10.42
CA ASP A 6 32.69 9.36 9.44
C ASP A 6 32.06 8.00 9.06
N PHE A 7 31.32 7.36 9.97
CA PHE A 7 30.59 6.12 9.69
C PHE A 7 29.30 6.35 8.89
N ILE A 8 28.72 7.56 8.95
CA ILE A 8 27.53 7.97 8.19
C ILE A 8 27.91 8.41 6.76
N GLU A 9 29.11 8.96 6.57
CA GLU A 9 29.60 9.42 5.26
C GLU A 9 30.35 8.37 4.44
N TYR A 10 30.49 7.14 4.94
CA TYR A 10 31.22 6.08 4.22
C TYR A 10 30.43 5.59 2.99
N GLU A 11 30.85 6.01 1.80
CA GLU A 11 30.34 5.55 0.49
C GLU A 11 30.72 4.08 0.26
N ILE A 12 29.77 3.15 0.44
CA ILE A 12 30.06 1.72 0.37
C ILE A 12 30.02 1.19 -1.08
N PHE A 13 29.28 1.82 -2.01
CA PHE A 13 29.26 1.41 -3.42
C PHE A 13 28.77 2.54 -4.36
N ARG A 14 29.50 2.79 -5.47
CA ARG A 14 29.04 3.59 -6.62
C ARG A 14 28.49 2.68 -7.71
N ILE A 15 27.23 2.88 -8.08
CA ILE A 15 26.65 2.35 -9.33
C ILE A 15 26.32 3.56 -10.20
N GLY A 16 27.20 3.88 -11.16
CA GLY A 16 27.05 5.01 -12.07
C GLY A 16 27.22 6.39 -11.41
N GLU A 17 26.36 7.36 -11.73
CA GLU A 17 26.37 8.73 -11.18
C GLU A 17 25.51 8.92 -9.91
N TYR A 18 24.95 7.86 -9.35
CA TYR A 18 24.14 7.93 -8.14
C TYR A 18 24.95 7.43 -6.94
N SER A 19 25.48 8.36 -6.14
CA SER A 19 26.09 8.03 -4.86
C SER A 19 25.02 7.46 -3.93
N PHE A 20 25.07 6.15 -3.68
CA PHE A 20 24.33 5.51 -2.61
C PHE A 20 24.98 5.93 -1.28
N THR A 21 24.61 7.10 -0.78
CA THR A 21 25.00 7.56 0.56
C THR A 21 24.34 6.67 1.60
N ASN A 22 25.04 6.39 2.71
CA ASN A 22 24.53 5.59 3.83
C ASN A 22 23.15 6.09 4.33
N SER A 23 22.88 7.39 4.20
CA SER A 23 21.59 8.03 4.47
C SER A 23 20.41 7.41 3.72
N LYS A 24 20.56 7.06 2.44
CA LYS A 24 19.47 6.46 1.65
C LYS A 24 19.12 5.06 2.12
N ILE A 25 20.14 4.28 2.50
CA ILE A 25 19.96 2.92 3.04
C ILE A 25 19.22 3.00 4.38
N ILE A 26 19.57 3.98 5.22
CA ILE A 26 18.89 4.23 6.50
C ILE A 26 17.43 4.63 6.26
N THR A 27 17.14 5.52 5.30
CA THR A 27 15.76 5.91 4.96
C THR A 27 14.94 4.72 4.48
N VAL A 28 15.47 3.92 3.56
CA VAL A 28 14.79 2.70 3.07
C VAL A 28 14.52 1.73 4.22
N ALA A 29 15.51 1.49 5.09
CA ALA A 29 15.33 0.63 6.26
C ALA A 29 14.23 1.18 7.20
N LEU A 30 14.18 2.49 7.42
CA LEU A 30 13.17 3.15 8.24
C LEU A 30 11.77 3.03 7.64
N VAL A 31 11.63 3.16 6.31
CA VAL A 31 10.36 2.96 5.59
C VAL A 31 9.89 1.51 5.73
N VAL A 32 10.77 0.53 5.58
CA VAL A 32 10.42 -0.90 5.76
C VAL A 32 10.00 -1.18 7.19
N LEU A 33 10.76 -0.70 8.18
CA LEU A 33 10.42 -0.88 9.61
C LEU A 33 9.06 -0.24 9.95
N SER A 34 8.82 0.99 9.46
CA SER A 34 7.54 1.68 9.64
C SER A 34 6.39 0.91 9.00
N THR A 35 6.60 0.40 7.80
CA THR A 35 5.62 -0.44 7.07
C THR A 35 5.28 -1.70 7.85
N MET A 36 6.28 -2.42 8.36
CA MET A 36 6.07 -3.61 9.19
C MET A 36 5.30 -3.27 10.48
N GLY A 37 5.60 -2.12 11.10
CA GLY A 37 4.89 -1.61 12.28
C GLY A 37 3.41 -1.34 11.99
N ILE A 38 3.12 -0.59 10.93
CA ILE A 38 1.76 -0.26 10.48
C ILE A 38 0.96 -1.54 10.21
N LEU A 39 1.52 -2.48 9.44
CA LEU A 39 0.85 -3.76 9.14
C LEU A 39 0.58 -4.58 10.40
N SER A 40 1.48 -4.55 11.37
CA SER A 40 1.31 -5.24 12.65
C SER A 40 0.17 -4.62 13.47
N VAL A 41 0.06 -3.29 13.49
CA VAL A 41 -1.05 -2.58 14.14
C VAL A 41 -2.38 -2.90 13.46
N ILE A 42 -2.45 -2.80 12.13
CA ILE A 42 -3.66 -3.11 11.35
C ILE A 42 -4.10 -4.55 11.60
N LYS A 43 -3.17 -5.51 11.54
CA LYS A 43 -3.45 -6.91 11.85
C LYS A 43 -4.02 -7.04 13.26
N LYS A 44 -3.39 -6.41 14.25
CA LYS A 44 -3.86 -6.46 15.64
C LYS A 44 -5.26 -5.87 15.79
N LEU A 45 -5.59 -4.79 15.06
CA LEU A 45 -6.92 -4.16 15.09
C LEU A 45 -7.99 -5.03 14.43
N LEU A 46 -7.72 -5.57 13.23
CA LEU A 46 -8.66 -6.40 12.48
C LEU A 46 -8.96 -7.73 13.19
N PHE A 47 -7.95 -8.35 13.79
CA PHE A 47 -8.07 -9.64 14.46
C PHE A 47 -8.27 -9.50 15.99
N ARG A 48 -8.55 -8.30 16.50
CA ARG A 48 -8.77 -8.07 17.94
C ARG A 48 -10.06 -8.69 18.46
N LYS A 49 -11.12 -8.70 17.64
CA LYS A 49 -12.40 -9.28 18.03
C LYS A 49 -12.30 -10.81 17.95
N LYS A 50 -12.78 -11.51 18.97
CA LYS A 50 -12.92 -12.97 18.95
C LYS A 50 -13.81 -13.34 17.77
N ILE A 51 -13.21 -13.87 16.71
CA ILE A 51 -13.91 -14.37 15.54
C ILE A 51 -14.47 -15.74 15.92
N GLU A 52 -15.73 -15.79 16.34
CA GLU A 52 -16.41 -17.03 16.73
C GLU A 52 -16.74 -17.91 15.49
N ASN A 53 -16.93 -17.30 14.32
CA ASN A 53 -17.28 -18.01 13.08
C ASN A 53 -16.10 -18.16 12.11
N ARG A 54 -15.92 -19.36 11.54
CA ARG A 54 -14.87 -19.63 10.53
C ARG A 54 -15.01 -18.78 9.26
N TYR A 55 -16.24 -18.41 8.90
CA TYR A 55 -16.55 -17.58 7.72
C TYR A 55 -16.01 -16.16 7.85
N ASP A 56 -16.22 -15.50 9.00
CA ASP A 56 -15.73 -14.15 9.26
C ASP A 56 -14.19 -14.08 9.26
N ARG A 57 -13.54 -15.20 9.61
CA ARG A 57 -12.08 -15.30 9.60
C ARG A 57 -11.50 -15.23 8.18
N GLY A 58 -12.15 -15.87 7.21
CA GLY A 58 -11.75 -15.80 5.80
C GLY A 58 -11.91 -14.40 5.23
N ASN A 59 -13.04 -13.74 5.52
CA ASN A 59 -13.32 -12.40 5.03
C ASN A 59 -12.33 -11.35 5.60
N LEU A 60 -12.03 -11.43 6.91
CA LEU A 60 -11.04 -10.55 7.55
C LEU A 60 -9.62 -10.77 7.04
N TYR A 61 -9.26 -12.01 6.68
CA TYR A 61 -7.96 -12.32 6.07
C TYR A 61 -7.85 -11.70 4.67
N SER A 62 -8.88 -11.84 3.84
CA SER A 62 -8.93 -11.19 2.52
C SER A 62 -8.83 -9.67 2.63
N LEU A 63 -9.55 -9.06 3.58
CA LEU A 63 -9.46 -7.62 3.85
C LEU A 63 -8.04 -7.20 4.28
N PHE A 64 -7.43 -7.95 5.21
CA PHE A 64 -6.05 -7.70 5.61
C PHE A 64 -5.08 -7.81 4.44
N GLN A 65 -5.30 -8.77 3.53
CA GLN A 65 -4.46 -8.97 2.35
C GLN A 65 -4.55 -7.80 1.36
N ILE A 66 -5.76 -7.27 1.11
CA ILE A 66 -5.97 -6.06 0.30
C ILE A 66 -5.20 -4.88 0.90
N ILE A 67 -5.37 -4.64 2.21
CA ILE A 67 -4.69 -3.54 2.92
C ILE A 67 -3.17 -3.75 2.89
N LYS A 68 -2.70 -4.99 3.10
CA LYS A 68 -1.27 -5.34 3.07
C LYS A 68 -0.64 -4.95 1.73
N TYR A 69 -1.24 -5.34 0.62
CA TYR A 69 -0.70 -5.01 -0.70
C TYR A 69 -0.74 -3.51 -0.96
N PHE A 70 -1.81 -2.82 -0.57
CA PHE A 70 -1.91 -1.37 -0.72
C PHE A 70 -0.80 -0.64 0.04
N VAL A 71 -0.57 -0.99 1.31
CA VAL A 71 0.50 -0.40 2.12
C VAL A 71 1.88 -0.67 1.50
N TRP A 72 2.12 -1.88 0.97
CA TRP A 72 3.37 -2.18 0.27
C TRP A 72 3.56 -1.34 -1.01
N ILE A 73 2.51 -1.10 -1.78
CA ILE A 73 2.57 -0.21 -2.95
C ILE A 73 3.00 1.20 -2.52
N VAL A 74 2.39 1.75 -1.47
CA VAL A 74 2.76 3.08 -0.94
C VAL A 74 4.21 3.09 -0.46
N ALA A 75 4.65 2.07 0.27
CA ALA A 75 6.04 1.96 0.72
C ALA A 75 7.04 1.94 -0.45
N ILE A 76 6.72 1.21 -1.52
CA ILE A 76 7.54 1.17 -2.75
C ILE A 76 7.58 2.54 -3.42
N LEU A 77 6.46 3.24 -3.51
CA LEU A 77 6.43 4.59 -4.09
C LEU A 77 7.37 5.52 -3.31
N ILE A 78 7.31 5.53 -1.98
CA ILE A 78 8.21 6.34 -1.14
C ILE A 78 9.68 5.95 -1.40
N MET A 79 9.99 4.65 -1.48
CA MET A 79 11.36 4.20 -1.80
C MET A 79 11.82 4.65 -3.19
N LEU A 80 10.92 4.68 -4.18
CA LEU A 80 11.23 5.16 -5.53
C LEU A 80 11.47 6.68 -5.57
N GLU A 81 10.81 7.45 -4.69
CA GLU A 81 11.06 8.89 -4.52
C GLU A 81 12.50 9.17 -4.08
N GLU A 82 12.98 8.41 -3.09
CA GLU A 82 14.35 8.50 -2.56
C GLU A 82 15.43 8.17 -3.60
N LEU A 83 15.07 7.38 -4.61
CA LEU A 83 15.91 7.07 -5.77
C LEU A 83 15.93 8.20 -6.81
N GLY A 84 15.16 9.27 -6.63
CA GLY A 84 15.09 10.43 -7.52
C GLY A 84 14.12 10.27 -8.68
N LEU A 85 13.23 9.26 -8.64
CA LEU A 85 12.21 9.07 -9.66
C LEU A 85 11.08 10.09 -9.50
N LYS A 86 10.67 10.71 -10.61
CA LYS A 86 9.56 11.68 -10.63
C LYS A 86 8.22 10.95 -10.42
N LEU A 87 7.82 10.79 -9.16
CA LEU A 87 6.58 10.11 -8.80
C LEU A 87 5.32 10.80 -9.36
N ASN A 88 5.34 12.12 -9.58
CA ASN A 88 4.17 12.86 -10.06
C ASN A 88 3.55 12.27 -11.33
N ALA A 89 4.39 11.84 -12.30
CA ALA A 89 3.91 11.23 -13.54
C ALA A 89 3.31 9.84 -13.28
N LEU A 90 3.95 9.03 -12.43
CA LEU A 90 3.46 7.70 -12.07
C LEU A 90 2.15 7.78 -11.29
N LEU A 91 2.03 8.71 -10.35
CA LEU A 91 0.82 8.95 -9.56
C LEU A 91 -0.31 9.47 -10.44
N ALA A 92 -0.03 10.42 -11.34
CA ALA A 92 -1.03 10.91 -12.29
C ALA A 92 -1.54 9.80 -13.24
N GLY A 93 -0.63 8.99 -13.78
CA GLY A 93 -0.98 7.82 -14.60
C GLY A 93 -1.79 6.79 -13.82
N SER A 94 -1.38 6.49 -12.58
CA SER A 94 -2.10 5.56 -11.70
C SER A 94 -3.50 6.09 -11.35
N ALA A 95 -3.63 7.39 -11.09
CA ALA A 95 -4.91 8.04 -10.85
C ALA A 95 -5.82 7.97 -12.09
N ALA A 96 -5.28 8.22 -13.29
CA ALA A 96 -6.04 8.08 -14.53
C ALA A 96 -6.53 6.64 -14.76
N LEU A 97 -5.69 5.63 -14.47
CA LEU A 97 -6.08 4.22 -14.53
C LEU A 97 -7.15 3.87 -13.49
N LEU A 98 -7.00 4.32 -12.25
CA LEU A 98 -7.98 4.12 -11.17
C LEU A 98 -9.33 4.76 -11.52
N VAL A 99 -9.33 5.97 -12.07
CA VAL A 99 -10.53 6.65 -12.56
C VAL A 99 -11.15 5.87 -13.73
N GLY A 100 -10.34 5.39 -14.68
CA GLY A 100 -10.79 4.56 -15.80
C GLY A 100 -11.45 3.25 -15.34
N ILE A 101 -10.84 2.55 -14.38
CA ILE A 101 -11.41 1.35 -13.75
C ILE A 101 -12.72 1.70 -13.02
N GLY A 102 -12.73 2.81 -12.27
CA GLY A 102 -13.91 3.30 -11.57
C GLY A 102 -15.08 3.55 -12.53
N LEU A 103 -14.84 4.23 -13.66
CA LEU A 103 -15.82 4.46 -14.72
C LEU A 103 -16.30 3.16 -15.36
N GLY A 104 -15.40 2.20 -15.61
CA GLY A 104 -15.77 0.89 -16.15
C GLY A 104 -16.65 0.05 -15.20
N LEU A 105 -16.35 0.10 -13.89
CA LEU A 105 -17.09 -0.63 -12.87
C LEU A 105 -18.42 0.01 -12.47
N GLN A 106 -18.62 1.31 -12.73
CA GLN A 106 -19.89 2.00 -12.45
C GLN A 106 -21.08 1.28 -13.11
N ASN A 107 -20.90 0.75 -14.32
CA ASN A 107 -21.95 0.00 -15.01
C ASN A 107 -22.33 -1.29 -14.27
N THR A 108 -21.35 -2.02 -13.73
CA THR A 108 -21.58 -3.24 -12.95
C THR A 108 -22.30 -2.95 -11.64
N PHE A 109 -21.89 -1.90 -10.91
CA PHE A 109 -22.58 -1.48 -9.69
C PHE A 109 -24.03 -1.07 -9.94
N ASN A 110 -24.28 -0.31 -11.02
CA ASN A 110 -25.62 0.09 -11.41
C ASN A 110 -26.50 -1.13 -11.75
N ASN A 111 -25.97 -2.13 -12.44
CA ASN A 111 -26.68 -3.38 -12.72
C ASN A 111 -26.99 -4.19 -11.45
N LEU A 112 -26.04 -4.29 -10.52
CA LEU A 112 -26.24 -4.99 -9.25
C LEU A 112 -27.34 -4.35 -8.41
N SER A 113 -27.36 -3.02 -8.35
CA SER A 113 -28.40 -2.24 -7.67
C SER A 113 -29.77 -2.44 -8.32
N ARG A 114 -29.84 -2.36 -9.66
CA ARG A 114 -31.08 -2.59 -10.42
C ARG A 114 -31.63 -3.99 -10.19
N ALA A 115 -30.79 -5.01 -10.31
CA ALA A 115 -31.19 -6.40 -10.06
C ALA A 115 -31.71 -6.57 -8.62
N SER A 116 -31.02 -6.02 -7.63
CA SER A 116 -31.46 -6.05 -6.23
C SER A 116 -32.82 -5.35 -6.04
N SER A 117 -33.04 -4.20 -6.67
CA SER A 117 -34.31 -3.47 -6.59
C SER A 117 -35.47 -4.19 -7.28
N SER A 118 -35.21 -4.90 -8.40
CA SER A 118 -36.24 -5.70 -9.07
C SER A 118 -36.64 -6.91 -8.25
N PHE A 119 -35.72 -7.55 -7.51
CA PHE A 119 -36.05 -8.64 -6.60
C PHE A 119 -36.92 -8.20 -5.42
N LEU A 120 -36.80 -6.95 -4.97
CA LEU A 120 -37.65 -6.40 -3.90
C LEU A 120 -39.05 -6.00 -4.40
N ARG A 121 -39.17 -5.64 -5.68
CA ARG A 121 -40.44 -5.26 -6.33
C ARG A 121 -41.26 -6.45 -6.82
N ASP A 122 -40.62 -7.56 -7.17
CA ASP A 122 -41.30 -8.81 -7.59
C ASP A 122 -41.82 -9.64 -6.39
N ARG A 123 -41.48 -9.26 -5.16
CA ARG A 123 -41.95 -9.88 -3.92
C ARG A 123 -43.10 -9.13 -3.21
N SER A 124 -43.61 -8.05 -3.79
CA SER A 124 -44.76 -7.26 -3.29
C SER A 124 -45.98 -7.43 -4.18
#